data_AF-W5SSC6-F1
#
_entry.id   AF-W5SSC6-F1
#
_cell.length_a   1.000
_cell.length_b   1.000
_cell.length_c   1.000
_cell.angle_alpha   90.00
_cell.angle_beta   90.00
_cell.angle_gamma   90.00
#
_symmetry.space_group_name_H-M   'P 1'
#
loop_
_entity.id
_entity.type
_entity.pdbx_description
1 polymer ?
#
loop_
_entity_poly.entity_id
_entity_poly.type
_entity_poly.pdbx_seq_one_letter_code
_entity_poly.pdbx_strand_id
1 'polypeptide(L)'
;MTLFLLLSCGSGSAKVEDPQSRFLKTVISLSNDFLNVFTSLSDMVGGVLGFNTNTKKSDVAVYFKRVQDTLQGTKDKLNKIVADMKSDNNPNSSTVETAVTNLVTTTLDKIIQGAKTASEAIGSDNNPIANVADQNAGAAGTKVDELVSGIKDYCGYST
;
A
#
# COMPACT_ATOMS: atom_id res chain seq x y z
N MET A 1 23.77 17.86 71.95
CA MET A 1 22.44 17.61 71.33
C MET A 1 22.35 18.52 70.12
N THR A 2 22.06 18.14 68.88
CA THR A 2 21.49 16.96 68.21
C THR A 2 21.83 17.18 66.73
N LEU A 3 22.55 16.28 66.04
CA LEU A 3 22.10 14.99 65.51
C LEU A 3 21.30 15.12 64.19
N PHE A 4 21.94 14.66 63.10
CA PHE A 4 21.44 14.17 61.81
C PHE A 4 20.51 15.04 60.94
N LEU A 5 20.90 15.26 59.66
CA LEU A 5 20.44 14.42 58.54
C LEU A 5 21.13 14.81 57.22
N LEU A 6 22.11 13.99 56.83
CA LEU A 6 22.44 13.72 55.43
C LEU A 6 21.17 13.21 54.74
N LEU A 7 20.50 14.04 53.94
CA LEU A 7 19.44 13.58 53.03
C LEU A 7 19.58 14.24 51.65
N SER A 8 20.30 13.50 50.80
CA SER A 8 20.04 13.32 49.36
C SER A 8 20.06 14.60 48.50
N CYS A 9 21.03 14.86 47.63
CA CYS A 9 21.38 14.04 46.46
C CYS A 9 20.34 12.98 46.08
N GLY A 10 19.07 13.37 46.13
CA GLY A 10 18.01 12.68 45.43
C GLY A 10 17.96 13.37 44.09
N SER A 11 18.74 12.86 43.13
CA SER A 11 18.41 13.04 41.72
C SER A 11 16.97 12.54 41.59
N GLY A 12 16.02 13.47 41.69
CA GLY A 12 14.67 13.30 41.20
C GLY A 12 14.77 13.17 39.69
N SER A 13 15.34 12.06 39.23
CA SER A 13 15.21 11.56 37.89
C SER A 13 13.76 11.14 37.75
N ALA A 14 12.86 12.12 37.67
CA ALA A 14 11.82 12.02 36.68
C ALA A 14 12.57 11.61 35.41
N LYS A 15 12.32 10.39 34.94
CA LYS A 15 12.88 9.88 33.69
C LYS A 15 12.30 10.72 32.56
N VAL A 16 12.71 11.99 32.49
CA VAL A 16 12.55 12.82 31.31
C VAL A 16 13.50 12.15 30.33
N GLU A 17 12.91 11.49 29.36
CA GLU A 17 13.65 10.87 28.29
C GLU A 17 14.57 11.93 27.67
N ASP A 18 15.87 11.65 27.68
CA ASP A 18 16.86 12.57 27.13
C ASP A 18 16.53 12.87 25.66
N PRO A 19 16.64 14.12 25.20
CA PRO A 19 16.29 14.51 23.84
C PRO A 19 16.89 13.63 22.74
N GLN A 20 18.11 13.09 22.92
CA GLN A 20 18.73 12.18 21.95
C GLN A 20 18.01 10.84 21.91
N SER A 21 17.69 10.27 23.08
CA SER A 21 16.96 9.00 23.15
C SER A 21 15.55 9.10 22.53
N ARG A 22 14.84 10.21 22.77
CA ARG A 22 13.55 10.50 22.14
C ARG A 22 13.68 10.62 20.62
N PHE A 23 14.69 11.36 20.13
CA PHE A 23 14.95 11.50 18.70
C PHE A 23 15.23 10.15 18.03
N LEU A 24 16.08 9.31 18.63
CA LEU A 24 16.39 7.98 18.11
C LEU A 24 15.15 7.08 18.04
N LYS A 25 14.27 7.11 19.05
CA LYS A 25 13.01 6.37 19.00
C LYS A 25 12.10 6.81 17.85
N THR A 26 11.96 8.11 17.62
CA THR A 26 11.19 8.65 16.49
C THR A 26 11.77 8.17 15.15
N VAL A 27 13.10 8.20 15.00
CA VAL A 27 13.78 7.72 13.78
C VAL A 27 13.56 6.22 13.57
N ILE A 28 13.67 5.41 14.63
CA ILE A 28 13.44 3.96 14.57
C ILE A 28 11.98 3.67 14.20
N SER A 29 11.01 4.35 14.82
CA SER A 29 9.59 4.18 14.51
C SER A 29 9.31 4.49 13.04
N LEU A 30 9.74 5.66 12.56
CA LEU A 30 9.55 6.07 11.17
C LEU A 30 10.22 5.10 10.19
N SER A 31 11.41 4.61 10.52
CA SER A 31 12.12 3.61 9.70
C SER A 31 11.35 2.29 9.62
N ASN A 32 10.76 1.84 10.72
CA ASN A 32 9.93 0.64 10.75
C ASN A 32 8.63 0.83 9.95
N ASP A 33 7.98 1.98 10.06
CA ASP A 33 6.77 2.28 9.30
C ASP A 33 7.04 2.31 7.79
N PHE A 34 8.16 2.90 7.38
CA PHE A 34 8.58 2.89 5.98
C PHE A 34 8.93 1.47 5.50
N LEU A 35 9.63 0.68 6.31
CA LEU A 35 9.91 -0.72 5.98
C LEU A 35 8.61 -1.52 5.81
N ASN A 36 7.60 -1.28 6.65
CA ASN A 36 6.29 -1.92 6.54
C ASN A 36 5.54 -1.55 5.24
N VAL A 37 5.76 -0.34 4.71
CA VAL A 37 5.28 0.06 3.38
C VAL A 37 6.01 -0.72 2.30
N PHE A 38 7.35 -0.75 2.36
CA PHE A 38 8.19 -1.43 1.36
C PHE A 38 7.92 -2.93 1.28
N THR A 39 7.82 -3.60 2.43
CA THR A 39 7.50 -5.04 2.51
C THR A 39 6.14 -5.34 1.87
N SER A 40 5.12 -4.51 2.16
CA SER A 40 3.80 -4.63 1.54
C SER A 40 3.86 -4.57 0.03
N LEU A 41 4.65 -3.65 -0.52
CA LEU A 41 4.82 -3.49 -1.96
C LEU A 41 5.61 -4.66 -2.56
N SER A 42 6.60 -5.19 -1.84
CA SER A 42 7.40 -6.33 -2.28
C SER A 42 6.58 -7.62 -2.43
N ASP A 43 5.58 -7.83 -1.57
CA ASP A 43 4.64 -8.96 -1.66
C ASP A 43 3.81 -8.94 -2.96
N MET A 44 3.64 -7.76 -3.57
CA MET A 44 3.03 -7.63 -4.90
C MET A 44 3.96 -8.14 -6.01
N VAL A 45 5.23 -7.75 -5.96
CA VAL A 45 6.22 -8.05 -7.03
C VAL A 45 6.53 -9.55 -7.10
N GLY A 46 6.46 -10.26 -5.97
CA GLY A 46 6.62 -11.71 -5.94
C GLY A 46 5.51 -12.50 -6.63
N GLY A 47 4.33 -11.89 -6.84
CA GLY A 47 3.16 -12.53 -7.45
C GLY A 47 2.93 -12.12 -8.90
N VAL A 48 3.83 -12.51 -9.82
CA VAL A 48 3.62 -12.26 -11.26
C VAL A 48 2.51 -13.15 -11.82
N LEU A 49 1.67 -12.60 -12.69
CA LEU A 49 0.67 -13.38 -13.41
C LEU A 49 1.37 -14.31 -14.40
N GLY A 50 1.45 -15.60 -14.06
CA GLY A 50 1.96 -16.64 -14.95
C GLY A 50 0.84 -17.22 -15.80
N PHE A 51 0.99 -17.17 -17.12
CA PHE A 51 0.08 -17.84 -18.05
C PHE A 51 0.56 -19.25 -18.38
N ASN A 52 -0.34 -20.22 -18.34
CA ASN A 52 -0.14 -21.57 -18.84
C ASN A 52 -1.44 -22.10 -19.47
N THR A 53 -1.42 -23.34 -19.97
CA THR A 53 -2.56 -23.95 -20.68
C THR A 53 -3.82 -24.10 -19.82
N ASN A 54 -3.68 -24.05 -18.50
CA ASN A 54 -4.76 -24.23 -17.52
C ASN A 54 -5.21 -22.91 -16.89
N THR A 55 -4.63 -21.77 -17.27
CA THR A 55 -5.00 -20.46 -16.71
C THR A 55 -6.46 -20.13 -17.04
N LYS A 56 -7.23 -19.81 -15.99
CA LYS A 56 -8.62 -19.40 -16.09
C LYS A 56 -8.74 -17.89 -16.15
N LYS A 57 -9.84 -17.38 -16.69
CA LYS A 57 -10.12 -15.94 -16.65
C LYS A 57 -10.20 -15.43 -15.20
N SER A 58 -10.81 -16.19 -14.30
CA SER A 58 -10.87 -15.87 -12.87
C SER A 58 -9.49 -15.75 -12.21
N ASP A 59 -8.48 -16.49 -12.65
CA ASP A 59 -7.10 -16.33 -12.15
C ASP A 59 -6.54 -14.94 -12.50
N VAL A 60 -6.88 -14.42 -13.69
CA VAL A 60 -6.52 -13.06 -14.13
C VAL A 60 -7.27 -12.00 -13.31
N ALA A 61 -8.55 -12.23 -13.00
CA ALA A 61 -9.31 -11.34 -12.11
C ALA A 61 -8.68 -11.28 -10.71
N VAL A 62 -8.33 -12.44 -10.14
CA VAL A 62 -7.66 -12.55 -8.84
C VAL A 62 -6.33 -11.80 -8.82
N TYR A 63 -5.56 -11.84 -9.92
CA TYR A 63 -4.33 -11.07 -10.03
C TYR A 63 -4.59 -9.55 -9.93
N PHE A 64 -5.51 -9.00 -10.73
CA PHE A 64 -5.83 -7.58 -10.65
C PHE A 64 -6.39 -7.19 -9.28
N LYS A 65 -7.21 -8.04 -8.67
CA LYS A 65 -7.71 -7.86 -7.31
C LYS A 65 -6.57 -7.77 -6.28
N ARG A 66 -5.58 -8.67 -6.37
CA ARG A 66 -4.40 -8.66 -5.49
C ARG A 66 -3.60 -7.37 -5.65
N VAL A 67 -3.43 -6.87 -6.87
CA VAL A 67 -2.76 -5.58 -7.13
C VAL A 67 -3.55 -4.43 -6.47
N GLN A 68 -4.87 -4.40 -6.67
CA GLN A 68 -5.75 -3.40 -6.05
C GLN A 68 -5.65 -3.41 -4.52
N ASP A 69 -5.76 -4.58 -3.88
CA ASP A 69 -5.70 -4.69 -2.42
C ASP A 69 -4.33 -4.30 -1.86
N THR A 70 -3.25 -4.69 -2.54
CA THR A 70 -1.88 -4.40 -2.08
C THR A 70 -1.55 -2.90 -2.18
N LEU A 71 -1.95 -2.25 -3.28
CA LEU A 71 -1.72 -0.81 -3.45
C LEU A 71 -2.63 0.02 -2.55
N GLN A 72 -3.86 -0.45 -2.28
CA GLN A 72 -4.71 0.17 -1.27
C GLN A 72 -4.04 0.13 0.11
N GLY A 73 -3.52 -1.02 0.53
CA GLY A 73 -2.79 -1.14 1.80
C GLY A 73 -1.53 -0.26 1.84
N THR A 74 -0.83 -0.12 0.72
CA THR A 74 0.33 0.78 0.59
C THR A 74 -0.08 2.25 0.77
N LYS A 75 -1.14 2.68 0.09
CA LYS A 75 -1.73 4.02 0.22
C LYS A 75 -2.12 4.31 1.67
N ASP A 76 -2.81 3.38 2.32
CA ASP A 76 -3.29 3.57 3.70
C ASP A 76 -2.13 3.71 4.69
N LYS A 77 -1.06 2.89 4.54
CA LYS A 77 0.15 2.99 5.35
C LYS A 77 0.91 4.31 5.13
N LEU A 78 1.04 4.78 3.89
CA LEU A 78 1.66 6.08 3.59
C LEU A 78 0.89 7.24 4.24
N ASN A 79 -0.44 7.23 4.15
CA ASN A 79 -1.28 8.23 4.81
C ASN A 79 -1.16 8.17 6.34
N LYS A 80 -1.03 6.96 6.90
CA LYS A 80 -0.78 6.77 8.33
C LYS A 80 0.56 7.39 8.76
N ILE A 81 1.64 7.18 8.00
CA ILE A 81 2.95 7.81 8.28
C ILE A 81 2.82 9.34 8.34
N VAL A 82 2.10 9.93 7.38
CA VAL A 82 1.86 11.39 7.36
C VAL A 82 1.10 11.82 8.61
N ALA A 83 0.05 11.10 9.01
CA ALA A 83 -0.74 11.41 10.19
C ALA A 83 0.10 11.31 11.49
N ASP A 84 0.90 10.25 11.63
CA ASP A 84 1.77 10.03 12.78
C ASP A 84 2.85 11.12 12.86
N MET A 85 3.47 11.49 11.72
CA MET A 85 4.43 12.60 11.65
C MET A 85 3.83 13.95 12.09
N LYS A 86 2.57 14.22 11.73
CA LYS A 86 1.87 15.44 12.17
C LYS A 86 1.60 15.41 13.67
N SER A 87 1.14 14.28 14.20
CA SER A 87 0.92 14.09 15.64
C SER A 87 2.20 14.29 16.46
N ASP A 88 3.34 13.85 15.91
CA ASP A 88 4.65 13.99 16.54
C ASP A 88 5.28 15.39 16.38
N ASN A 89 4.59 16.34 15.75
CA ASN A 89 5.10 17.67 15.41
C ASN A 89 6.41 17.60 14.61
N ASN A 90 6.52 16.63 13.71
CA ASN A 90 7.69 16.47 12.87
C ASN A 90 7.80 17.69 11.92
N PRO A 91 8.95 18.39 11.88
CA PRO A 91 9.12 19.60 11.05
C PRO A 91 9.02 19.33 9.55
N ASN A 92 9.20 18.07 9.12
CA ASN A 92 9.13 17.66 7.72
C ASN A 92 7.73 17.12 7.32
N SER A 93 6.76 17.08 8.23
CA SER A 93 5.43 16.49 7.99
C SER A 93 4.71 17.09 6.77
N SER A 94 4.78 18.40 6.56
CA SER A 94 4.16 19.09 5.41
C SER A 94 4.80 18.71 4.07
N THR A 95 6.13 18.60 4.03
CA THR A 95 6.86 18.17 2.82
C THR A 95 6.54 16.72 2.49
N VAL A 96 6.51 15.84 3.50
CA VAL A 96 6.17 14.42 3.31
C VAL A 96 4.71 14.25 2.89
N GLU A 97 3.78 14.99 3.49
CA GLU A 97 2.38 15.02 3.07
C GLU A 97 2.26 15.36 1.58
N THR A 98 2.92 16.43 1.15
CA THR A 98 2.87 16.85 -0.26
C THR A 98 3.36 15.74 -1.20
N ALA A 99 4.48 15.09 -0.85
CA ALA A 99 5.03 13.99 -1.63
C ALA A 99 4.09 12.77 -1.66
N VAL A 100 3.51 12.40 -0.51
CA VAL A 100 2.56 11.29 -0.39
C VAL A 100 1.28 11.57 -1.15
N THR A 101 0.68 12.75 -1.00
CA THR A 101 -0.51 13.16 -1.74
C THR A 101 -0.27 13.14 -3.24
N ASN A 102 0.88 13.63 -3.71
CA ASN A 102 1.22 13.57 -5.12
C ASN A 102 1.31 12.11 -5.59
N LEU A 103 2.10 11.26 -4.92
CA LEU A 103 2.23 9.84 -5.27
C LEU A 103 0.87 9.12 -5.29
N VAL A 104 0.02 9.39 -4.31
CA VAL A 104 -1.30 8.77 -4.19
C VAL A 104 -2.19 9.20 -5.35
N THR A 105 -2.35 10.51 -5.55
CA THR A 105 -3.33 11.05 -6.51
C THR A 105 -2.91 10.90 -7.96
N THR A 106 -1.61 11.01 -8.26
CA THR A 106 -1.13 10.91 -9.65
C THR A 106 -0.93 9.48 -10.09
N THR A 107 -0.66 8.56 -9.15
CA THR A 107 -0.18 7.21 -9.46
C THR A 107 -1.03 6.13 -8.78
N LEU A 108 -1.01 6.03 -7.45
CA LEU A 108 -1.63 4.88 -6.76
C LEU A 108 -3.14 4.79 -7.02
N ASP A 109 -3.86 5.92 -6.96
CA ASP A 109 -5.30 5.95 -7.16
C ASP A 109 -5.71 5.48 -8.56
N LYS A 110 -4.94 5.84 -9.58
CA LYS A 110 -5.18 5.40 -10.96
C LYS A 110 -4.97 3.90 -11.11
N ILE A 111 -3.88 3.37 -10.55
CA ILE A 111 -3.58 1.94 -10.61
C ILE A 111 -4.62 1.13 -9.83
N ILE A 112 -4.99 1.58 -8.63
CA ILE A 112 -6.03 0.96 -7.79
C ILE A 112 -7.36 0.91 -8.54
N GLN A 113 -7.78 2.04 -9.12
CA GLN A 113 -9.05 2.12 -9.85
C GLN A 113 -9.03 1.27 -11.13
N GLY A 114 -7.96 1.33 -11.91
CA GLY A 114 -7.81 0.52 -13.12
C GLY A 114 -7.78 -0.98 -12.84
N ALA A 115 -7.04 -1.41 -11.82
CA ALA A 115 -7.01 -2.80 -11.37
C ALA A 115 -8.38 -3.28 -10.87
N LYS A 116 -9.11 -2.44 -10.12
CA LYS A 116 -10.48 -2.74 -9.69
C LYS A 116 -11.39 -2.96 -10.90
N THR A 117 -11.42 -2.01 -11.83
CA THR A 117 -12.26 -2.08 -13.03
C THR A 117 -11.93 -3.31 -13.88
N ALA A 118 -10.64 -3.61 -14.08
CA ALA A 118 -10.21 -4.81 -14.81
C ALA A 118 -10.65 -6.10 -14.12
N SER A 119 -10.45 -6.20 -12.80
CA SER A 119 -10.90 -7.36 -12.02
C SER A 119 -12.41 -7.57 -12.09
N GLU A 120 -13.20 -6.51 -11.97
CA GLU A 120 -14.67 -6.55 -12.01
C GLU A 120 -15.21 -6.86 -13.42
N ALA A 121 -14.52 -6.39 -14.46
CA ALA A 121 -14.85 -6.68 -15.85
C ALA A 121 -14.65 -8.17 -16.20
N ILE A 122 -13.58 -8.78 -15.69
CA ILE A 122 -13.30 -10.21 -15.88
C ILE A 122 -14.23 -11.07 -15.03
N GLY A 123 -14.45 -10.70 -13.78
CA GLY A 123 -15.34 -11.40 -12.85
C GLY A 123 -14.83 -12.79 -12.47
N SER A 124 -15.76 -13.72 -12.22
CA SER A 124 -15.49 -15.05 -11.67
C SER A 124 -15.57 -16.18 -12.71
N ASP A 125 -15.40 -15.85 -14.01
CA ASP A 125 -15.45 -16.85 -15.09
C ASP A 125 -14.30 -17.86 -14.95
N ASN A 126 -14.64 -19.12 -14.68
CA ASN A 126 -13.67 -20.20 -14.49
C ASN A 126 -13.27 -20.90 -15.79
N ASN A 127 -13.75 -20.44 -16.94
CA ASN A 127 -13.33 -20.98 -18.23
C ASN A 127 -11.86 -20.63 -18.51
N PRO A 128 -11.14 -21.49 -19.28
CA PRO A 128 -9.81 -21.17 -19.78
C PRO A 128 -9.79 -19.85 -20.55
N ILE A 129 -8.69 -19.10 -20.46
CA ILE A 129 -8.51 -17.86 -21.23
C ILE A 129 -8.50 -18.09 -22.75
N ALA A 130 -8.19 -19.30 -23.20
CA ALA A 130 -8.13 -19.71 -24.61
C ALA A 130 -8.97 -20.97 -24.87
N ASN A 131 -10.26 -20.92 -24.57
CA ASN A 131 -11.17 -22.06 -24.65
C ASN A 131 -11.57 -22.46 -26.09
N VAL A 132 -10.63 -22.70 -27.00
CA VAL A 132 -10.91 -22.92 -28.45
C VAL A 132 -11.72 -24.16 -28.79
N ALA A 133 -11.92 -25.08 -27.83
CA ALA A 133 -12.72 -26.30 -28.02
C ALA A 133 -14.23 -26.07 -27.81
N ASP A 134 -14.63 -24.96 -27.18
CA ASP A 134 -16.02 -24.61 -27.00
C ASP A 134 -16.58 -23.97 -28.28
N GLN A 135 -17.70 -24.48 -28.78
CA GLN A 135 -18.34 -24.00 -30.02
C GLN A 135 -18.77 -22.53 -29.92
N ASN A 136 -18.93 -21.99 -28.70
CA ASN A 136 -19.25 -20.59 -28.44
C ASN A 136 -18.04 -19.76 -27.97
N ALA A 137 -16.81 -20.31 -28.04
CA ALA A 137 -15.59 -19.65 -27.57
C ALA A 137 -15.25 -18.33 -28.27
N GLY A 138 -15.81 -18.11 -29.47
CA GLY A 138 -15.65 -16.88 -30.26
C GLY A 138 -16.69 -15.80 -29.98
N ALA A 139 -17.60 -16.00 -29.02
CA ALA A 139 -18.59 -14.98 -28.66
C ALA A 139 -17.88 -13.72 -28.13
N ALA A 140 -18.31 -12.54 -28.61
CA ALA A 140 -17.79 -11.28 -28.13
C ALA A 140 -18.04 -11.15 -26.61
N GLY A 141 -16.98 -10.86 -25.85
CA GLY A 141 -17.11 -10.63 -24.41
C GLY A 141 -17.92 -9.38 -24.14
N THR A 142 -18.86 -9.46 -23.20
CA THR A 142 -19.80 -8.36 -22.88
C THR A 142 -19.14 -7.18 -22.15
N LYS A 143 -17.96 -7.37 -21.58
CA LYS A 143 -17.24 -6.37 -20.75
C LYS A 143 -15.83 -6.07 -21.24
N VAL A 144 -15.55 -6.34 -22.53
CA VAL A 144 -14.22 -6.09 -23.10
C VAL A 144 -13.86 -4.60 -23.03
N ASP A 145 -14.83 -3.72 -23.27
CA ASP A 145 -14.60 -2.26 -23.20
C ASP A 145 -14.25 -1.80 -21.77
N GLU A 146 -14.93 -2.34 -20.75
CA GLU A 146 -14.61 -2.07 -19.34
C GLU A 146 -13.20 -2.56 -18.99
N LEU A 147 -12.83 -3.77 -19.43
CA LEU A 147 -11.49 -4.32 -19.22
C LEU A 147 -10.41 -3.45 -19.87
N VAL A 148 -10.62 -3.03 -21.12
CA VAL A 148 -9.70 -2.15 -21.84
C VAL A 148 -9.59 -0.80 -21.13
N SER A 149 -10.70 -0.23 -20.66
CA SER A 149 -10.69 1.01 -19.88
C SER A 149 -9.91 0.86 -18.58
N GLY A 150 -10.15 -0.22 -17.83
CA GLY A 150 -9.43 -0.52 -16.60
C GLY A 150 -7.92 -0.64 -16.82
N ILE A 151 -7.49 -1.32 -17.89
CA ILE A 151 -6.07 -1.45 -18.25
C ILE A 151 -5.46 -0.09 -18.64
N LYS A 152 -6.21 0.77 -19.34
CA LYS A 152 -5.73 2.12 -19.69
C LYS A 152 -5.47 2.96 -18.46
N ASP A 153 -6.43 3.02 -17.53
CA ASP A 153 -6.27 3.73 -16.26
C ASP A 153 -5.14 3.13 -15.41
N TYR A 154 -5.04 1.80 -15.38
CA TYR A 154 -3.97 1.07 -14.70
C TYR A 154 -2.58 1.48 -15.20
N CYS A 155 -2.40 1.62 -16.50
CA CYS A 155 -1.14 2.04 -17.11
C CYS A 155 -0.92 3.56 -17.08
N GLY A 156 -1.86 4.34 -16.52
CA GLY A 156 -1.78 5.80 -16.47
C GLY A 156 -2.15 6.50 -17.80
N TYR A 157 -2.74 5.76 -18.75
CA TYR A 157 -3.27 6.29 -20.01
C TYR A 157 -4.75 6.68 -19.85
N SER A 158 -5.07 7.57 -18.91
CA SER A 158 -6.41 8.17 -18.86
C SER A 158 -6.49 9.24 -19.96
N THR A 159 -7.39 9.05 -20.95
CA THR A 159 -7.77 10.09 -21.93
C THR A 159 -8.70 11.11 -21.31
#